data_AF-A0A7R9XY41-F1
#
_entry.id   AF-A0A7R9XY41-F1
#
_cell.length_a   1.000
_cell.length_b   1.000
_cell.length_c   1.000
_cell.angle_alpha   90.00
_cell.angle_beta   90.00
_cell.angle_gamma   90.00
#
_symmetry.space_group_name_H-M   'P 1'
#
loop_
_entity.id
_entity.type
_entity.pdbx_description
1 polymer ?
#
loop_
_entity_poly.entity_id
_entity_poly.type
_entity_poly.pdbx_seq_one_letter_code
_entity_poly.pdbx_strand_id
1 'polypeptide(L)'
;GGVSMGKRKSADAAADGAKGGAGAKPAGRPGRRRKDDIELEEEGAKGPELVLSVPGALKQWLVDDWRAITHEGRLHVVPSAPTVRQLVEDYTEKLKRATSGQRLLDATSVANGVLDWFDLACEKQLLYDPERKQYTQHCAKGGASPCDVYGGEHLLRLFVKLPAIMGAVEREDVTEELVKGAATHCTEMLEFIAKNQTKYLKGEYEGGKRVKQISAAEKLADALQGGSRSGGRRR
;
A
#
# COMPACT_ATOMS: atom_id res chain seq x y z
N GLY A 1 3.19 -25.68 -76.48
CA GLY A 1 4.23 -26.55 -77.07
C GLY A 1 5.55 -25.80 -77.06
N GLY A 2 6.69 -26.51 -77.07
CA GLY A 2 8.01 -25.92 -76.75
C GLY A 2 8.18 -25.69 -75.24
N VAL A 3 9.22 -26.12 -74.52
CA VAL A 3 10.51 -26.78 -74.85
C VAL A 3 11.50 -25.94 -75.68
N SER A 4 12.59 -25.46 -75.05
CA SER A 4 13.96 -26.01 -75.28
C SER A 4 15.03 -25.44 -74.31
N MET A 5 16.24 -26.04 -74.39
CA MET A 5 17.51 -25.77 -73.67
C MET A 5 18.14 -24.38 -73.97
N GLY A 6 19.20 -23.90 -73.28
CA GLY A 6 19.97 -24.42 -72.13
C GLY A 6 21.44 -24.85 -72.41
N LYS A 7 22.40 -24.55 -71.50
CA LYS A 7 23.79 -25.10 -71.30
C LYS A 7 24.40 -24.45 -70.01
N ARG A 8 25.15 -25.08 -69.08
CA ARG A 8 26.41 -25.92 -69.07
C ARG A 8 27.69 -25.11 -69.41
N LYS A 9 28.88 -25.22 -68.76
CA LYS A 9 29.48 -25.97 -67.60
C LYS A 9 30.50 -24.99 -66.90
N SER A 10 31.51 -25.23 -66.03
CA SER A 10 32.32 -26.33 -65.39
C SER A 10 32.82 -25.84 -63.99
N ALA A 11 33.20 -26.64 -62.97
CA ALA A 11 34.51 -27.29 -62.63
C ALA A 11 35.78 -26.39 -62.73
N ASP A 12 36.81 -26.48 -61.86
CA ASP A 12 37.32 -27.58 -60.98
C ASP A 12 37.56 -27.11 -59.50
N ALA A 13 37.52 -27.93 -58.43
CA ALA A 13 38.46 -28.98 -57.90
C ALA A 13 39.80 -28.43 -57.32
N ALA A 14 40.44 -28.97 -56.27
CA ALA A 14 40.27 -30.22 -55.48
C ALA A 14 40.61 -29.99 -53.97
N ALA A 15 40.09 -30.77 -52.99
CA ALA A 15 40.65 -31.98 -52.33
C ALA A 15 41.97 -31.76 -51.54
N ASP A 16 42.24 -32.39 -50.37
CA ASP A 16 41.51 -33.43 -49.58
C ASP A 16 41.73 -33.13 -48.05
N GLY A 17 41.35 -33.92 -47.02
CA GLY A 17 40.90 -35.31 -46.97
C GLY A 17 40.55 -35.85 -45.57
N ALA A 18 40.98 -37.08 -45.25
CA ALA A 18 40.53 -37.91 -44.11
C ALA A 18 41.71 -38.45 -43.25
N LYS A 19 41.60 -39.23 -42.16
CA LYS A 19 40.57 -40.11 -41.53
C LYS A 19 40.71 -39.99 -39.98
N GLY A 20 39.86 -40.50 -39.07
CA GLY A 20 38.70 -41.41 -39.15
C GLY A 20 38.91 -42.67 -38.29
N GLY A 21 38.00 -42.99 -37.36
CA GLY A 21 38.06 -44.18 -36.49
C GLY A 21 37.00 -44.16 -35.37
N ALA A 22 36.45 -45.32 -34.99
CA ALA A 22 35.30 -45.43 -34.07
C ALA A 22 35.58 -46.35 -32.86
N GLY A 23 34.85 -46.13 -31.76
CA GLY A 23 34.92 -46.92 -30.51
C GLY A 23 33.65 -46.76 -29.66
N ALA A 24 33.36 -47.72 -28.78
CA ALA A 24 32.04 -47.88 -28.15
C ALA A 24 31.91 -47.38 -26.70
N LYS A 25 30.65 -47.25 -26.24
CA LYS A 25 30.17 -47.01 -24.86
C LYS A 25 30.55 -48.18 -23.92
N PRO A 26 30.59 -48.04 -22.56
CA PRO A 26 29.49 -47.45 -21.76
C PRO A 26 29.78 -46.74 -20.40
N ALA A 27 28.70 -46.15 -19.85
CA ALA A 27 28.33 -45.93 -18.43
C ALA A 27 29.30 -45.22 -17.43
N GLY A 28 28.83 -44.14 -16.77
CA GLY A 28 29.56 -43.55 -15.63
C GLY A 28 29.01 -42.24 -15.01
N ARG A 29 27.82 -42.29 -14.36
CA ARG A 29 27.27 -41.40 -13.28
C ARG A 29 27.42 -39.85 -13.36
N PRO A 30 26.36 -39.04 -13.10
CA PRO A 30 26.43 -37.57 -13.20
C PRO A 30 27.28 -36.89 -12.11
N GLY A 31 28.17 -35.99 -12.52
CA GLY A 31 29.02 -35.15 -11.65
C GLY A 31 28.54 -33.70 -11.56
N ARG A 32 28.33 -33.22 -10.33
CA ARG A 32 27.79 -31.89 -9.98
C ARG A 32 28.84 -30.78 -10.15
N ARG A 33 28.37 -29.54 -10.38
CA ARG A 33 29.09 -28.24 -10.41
C ARG A 33 29.76 -27.86 -11.74
N ARG A 34 29.08 -26.99 -12.49
CA ARG A 34 29.64 -25.64 -12.70
C ARG A 34 28.77 -24.65 -11.93
N LYS A 35 29.39 -23.57 -11.48
CA LYS A 35 28.79 -22.47 -10.72
C LYS A 35 28.97 -21.28 -11.65
N ASP A 36 27.98 -21.06 -12.50
CA ASP A 36 27.99 -19.92 -13.41
C ASP A 36 27.60 -18.72 -12.56
N ASP A 37 28.62 -18.00 -12.11
CA ASP A 37 28.49 -16.81 -11.29
C ASP A 37 27.90 -15.68 -12.14
N ILE A 38 26.59 -15.48 -12.01
CA ILE A 38 25.97 -14.21 -12.36
C ILE A 38 26.35 -13.25 -11.24
N GLU A 39 27.44 -12.52 -11.48
CA GLU A 39 27.92 -11.45 -10.60
C GLU A 39 26.88 -10.32 -10.53
N LEU A 40 26.96 -9.51 -9.47
CA LEU A 40 26.02 -8.42 -9.24
C LEU A 40 26.38 -7.25 -10.16
N GLU A 41 25.48 -6.82 -11.04
CA GLU A 41 25.31 -5.39 -11.36
C GLU A 41 23.83 -5.12 -11.69
N GLU A 42 23.09 -4.60 -10.71
CA GLU A 42 22.14 -3.50 -10.96
C GLU A 42 21.87 -2.72 -9.65
N GLU A 43 22.94 -2.15 -9.06
CA GLU A 43 22.77 -0.88 -8.35
C GLU A 43 22.57 0.25 -9.37
N GLY A 44 21.49 0.14 -10.16
CA GLY A 44 20.95 1.27 -10.89
C GLY A 44 20.71 2.40 -9.89
N ALA A 45 21.23 3.59 -10.18
CA ALA A 45 21.28 4.69 -9.23
C ALA A 45 19.88 4.97 -8.69
N LYS A 46 19.64 4.60 -7.42
CA LYS A 46 18.31 4.69 -6.80
C LYS A 46 17.82 6.12 -6.90
N GLY A 47 16.70 6.29 -7.60
CA GLY A 47 16.05 7.59 -7.75
C GLY A 47 15.75 8.24 -6.40
N PRO A 48 15.64 9.57 -6.35
CA PRO A 48 15.55 10.32 -5.11
C PRO A 48 14.42 9.81 -4.19
N GLU A 49 14.80 9.27 -3.03
CA GLU A 49 13.87 8.59 -2.12
C GLU A 49 13.06 9.58 -1.28
N LEU A 50 11.72 9.41 -1.27
CA LEU A 50 10.82 10.23 -0.46
C LEU A 50 10.83 9.78 1.01
N VAL A 51 11.79 10.25 1.80
CA VAL A 51 11.86 9.96 3.24
C VAL A 51 10.90 10.88 4.03
N LEU A 52 9.93 10.29 4.75
CA LEU A 52 8.96 11.02 5.58
C LEU A 52 9.09 10.70 7.08
N SER A 53 9.25 11.73 7.90
CA SER A 53 9.37 11.58 9.37
C SER A 53 8.01 11.62 10.06
N VAL A 54 7.31 10.48 10.12
CA VAL A 54 6.02 10.38 10.82
C VAL A 54 6.22 10.49 12.35
N PRO A 55 5.56 11.45 13.04
CA PRO A 55 5.67 11.65 14.49
C PRO A 55 5.28 10.41 15.32
N GLY A 56 5.91 10.24 16.48
CA GLY A 56 5.72 9.07 17.35
C GLY A 56 4.27 8.84 17.80
N ALA A 57 3.53 9.90 18.12
CA ALA A 57 2.11 9.82 18.48
C ALA A 57 1.22 9.30 17.33
N LEU A 58 1.57 9.64 16.09
CA LEU A 58 0.86 9.16 14.90
C LEU A 58 1.24 7.69 14.58
N LYS A 59 2.50 7.30 14.81
CA LYS A 59 2.95 5.89 14.72
C LYS A 59 2.21 4.99 15.71
N GLN A 60 2.04 5.44 16.96
CA GLN A 60 1.25 4.69 17.96
C GLN A 60 -0.22 4.56 17.51
N TRP A 61 -0.84 5.67 17.10
CA TRP A 61 -2.22 5.68 16.63
C TRP A 61 -2.47 4.69 15.47
N LEU A 62 -1.54 4.59 14.52
CA LEU A 62 -1.58 3.60 13.42
C LEU A 62 -1.54 2.13 13.88
N VAL A 63 -0.82 1.82 14.97
CA VAL A 63 -0.78 0.46 15.54
C VAL A 63 -2.13 0.10 16.17
N ASP A 64 -2.76 1.07 16.84
CA ASP A 64 -4.07 0.91 17.47
C ASP A 64 -5.21 0.81 16.42
N ASP A 65 -5.13 1.58 15.33
CA ASP A 65 -6.01 1.51 14.14
C ASP A 65 -5.93 0.14 13.44
N TRP A 66 -4.71 -0.30 13.10
CA TRP A 66 -4.49 -1.61 12.51
C TRP A 66 -5.09 -2.73 13.36
N ARG A 67 -4.88 -2.68 14.68
CA ARG A 67 -5.45 -3.65 15.63
C ARG A 67 -6.98 -3.60 15.67
N ALA A 68 -7.57 -2.39 15.75
CA ALA A 68 -9.02 -2.21 15.81
C ALA A 68 -9.73 -2.89 14.64
N ILE A 69 -9.21 -2.70 13.42
CA ILE A 69 -9.82 -3.23 12.20
C ILE A 69 -9.50 -4.71 12.00
N THR A 70 -8.22 -5.09 12.07
CA THR A 70 -7.80 -6.44 11.65
C THR A 70 -8.06 -7.51 12.72
N HIS A 71 -7.99 -7.17 14.01
CA HIS A 71 -8.15 -8.14 15.11
C HIS A 71 -9.52 -8.06 15.79
N GLU A 72 -10.03 -6.84 16.01
CA GLU A 72 -11.29 -6.63 16.74
C GLU A 72 -12.51 -6.53 15.80
N GLY A 73 -12.27 -6.26 14.50
CA GLY A 73 -13.29 -6.19 13.45
C GLY A 73 -14.08 -4.89 13.44
N ARG A 74 -13.56 -3.85 14.08
CA ARG A 74 -14.17 -2.51 14.19
C ARG A 74 -13.81 -1.70 12.95
N LEU A 75 -14.79 -1.13 12.24
CA LEU A 75 -14.58 -0.36 11.01
C LEU A 75 -14.78 1.13 11.28
N HIS A 76 -14.03 2.02 10.63
CA HIS A 76 -14.31 3.46 10.71
C HIS A 76 -15.70 3.80 10.17
N VAL A 77 -16.37 4.76 10.79
CA VAL A 77 -17.63 5.32 10.26
C VAL A 77 -17.33 6.11 8.98
N VAL A 78 -18.09 5.88 7.91
CA VAL A 78 -18.02 6.70 6.68
C VAL A 78 -19.43 7.04 6.15
N PRO A 79 -19.64 8.20 5.48
CA PRO A 79 -18.67 9.26 5.20
C PRO A 79 -18.11 9.91 6.47
N SER A 80 -16.79 10.08 6.54
CA SER A 80 -16.13 10.64 7.71
C SER A 80 -16.38 12.15 7.83
N ALA A 81 -16.34 12.66 9.06
CA ALA A 81 -16.55 14.07 9.36
C ALA A 81 -15.51 14.52 10.42
N PRO A 82 -14.44 15.24 10.02
CA PRO A 82 -14.14 15.76 8.67
C PRO A 82 -13.59 14.71 7.68
N THR A 83 -13.77 14.96 6.38
CA THR A 83 -13.19 14.14 5.29
C THR A 83 -11.70 14.47 5.05
N VAL A 84 -11.00 13.63 4.27
CA VAL A 84 -9.65 13.91 3.76
C VAL A 84 -9.61 15.23 2.97
N ARG A 85 -10.59 15.50 2.09
CA ARG A 85 -10.66 16.78 1.38
C ARG A 85 -10.72 17.96 2.34
N GLN A 86 -11.64 17.91 3.33
CA GLN A 86 -11.80 18.98 4.32
C GLN A 86 -10.55 19.19 5.18
N LEU A 87 -9.85 18.12 5.55
CA LEU A 87 -8.58 18.18 6.28
C LEU A 87 -7.50 18.91 5.47
N VAL A 88 -7.38 18.61 4.17
CA VAL A 88 -6.41 19.26 3.27
C VAL A 88 -6.82 20.71 2.96
N GLU A 89 -8.12 20.99 2.79
CA GLU A 89 -8.64 22.35 2.66
C GLU A 89 -8.30 23.20 3.90
N ASP A 90 -8.60 22.72 5.11
CA ASP A 90 -8.24 23.35 6.38
C ASP A 90 -6.72 23.58 6.52
N TYR A 91 -5.89 22.65 6.04
CA TYR A 91 -4.43 22.79 5.99
C TYR A 91 -4.01 23.93 5.06
N THR A 92 -4.53 23.97 3.82
CA THR A 92 -4.19 25.04 2.87
C THR A 92 -4.72 26.40 3.32
N GLU A 93 -5.91 26.47 3.94
CA GLU A 93 -6.46 27.72 4.51
C GLU A 93 -5.64 28.25 5.68
N LYS A 94 -5.11 27.36 6.53
CA LYS A 94 -4.10 27.75 7.53
C LYS A 94 -2.84 28.27 6.86
N LEU A 95 -2.36 27.61 5.80
CA LEU A 95 -1.11 27.96 5.14
C LEU A 95 -1.18 29.31 4.41
N LYS A 96 -2.28 29.61 3.70
CA LYS A 96 -2.55 30.91 3.05
C LYS A 96 -2.48 32.10 4.03
N ARG A 97 -2.75 31.86 5.32
CA ARG A 97 -2.69 32.86 6.40
C ARG A 97 -1.29 33.02 7.01
N ALA A 98 -0.37 32.10 6.72
CA ALA A 98 0.96 32.02 7.33
C ALA A 98 2.12 32.09 6.30
N THR A 99 1.83 32.05 5.00
CA THR A 99 2.82 32.04 3.91
C THR A 99 2.19 32.57 2.63
N SER A 100 2.99 33.22 1.78
CA SER A 100 2.61 33.70 0.45
C SER A 100 3.76 33.46 -0.55
N GLY A 101 3.54 33.81 -1.83
CA GLY A 101 4.54 33.61 -2.89
C GLY A 101 4.76 32.12 -3.25
N GLN A 102 5.92 31.80 -3.82
CA GLN A 102 6.20 30.49 -4.40
C GLN A 102 5.97 29.33 -3.42
N ARG A 103 6.45 29.45 -2.18
CA ARG A 103 6.25 28.44 -1.12
C ARG A 103 4.79 28.09 -0.85
N LEU A 104 3.85 29.02 -1.05
CA LEU A 104 2.42 28.74 -0.94
C LEU A 104 1.91 27.93 -2.14
N LEU A 105 2.39 28.24 -3.34
CA LEU A 105 2.05 27.52 -4.58
C LEU A 105 2.58 26.08 -4.53
N ASP A 106 3.85 25.89 -4.15
CA ASP A 106 4.49 24.58 -4.06
C ASP A 106 3.76 23.68 -3.06
N ALA A 107 3.52 24.19 -1.85
CA ALA A 107 2.80 23.46 -0.80
C ALA A 107 1.34 23.15 -1.17
N THR A 108 0.66 24.05 -1.88
CA THR A 108 -0.71 23.81 -2.36
C THR A 108 -0.72 22.77 -3.49
N SER A 109 0.29 22.78 -4.37
CA SER A 109 0.49 21.77 -5.41
C SER A 109 0.72 20.37 -4.80
N VAL A 110 1.60 20.27 -3.80
CA VAL A 110 1.82 19.03 -3.05
C VAL A 110 0.56 18.60 -2.31
N ALA A 111 -0.19 19.52 -1.70
CA ALA A 111 -1.44 19.23 -1.01
C ALA A 111 -2.52 18.66 -1.96
N ASN A 112 -2.66 19.21 -3.17
CA ASN A 112 -3.55 18.67 -4.20
C ASN A 112 -3.07 17.29 -4.68
N GLY A 113 -1.77 17.14 -4.96
CA GLY A 113 -1.20 15.85 -5.35
C GLY A 113 -1.38 14.76 -4.29
N VAL A 114 -1.43 15.11 -2.99
CA VAL A 114 -1.77 14.18 -1.91
C VAL A 114 -3.24 13.71 -1.98
N LEU A 115 -4.17 14.55 -2.45
CA LEU A 115 -5.56 14.14 -2.72
C LEU A 115 -5.63 13.19 -3.93
N ASP A 116 -4.95 13.53 -5.03
CA ASP A 116 -4.92 12.71 -6.24
C ASP A 116 -4.31 11.32 -5.96
N TRP A 117 -3.20 11.28 -5.19
CA TRP A 117 -2.58 10.02 -4.74
C TRP A 117 -3.46 9.27 -3.73
N PHE A 118 -4.25 9.94 -2.89
CA PHE A 118 -5.18 9.27 -1.99
C PHE A 118 -6.26 8.52 -2.77
N ASP A 119 -6.90 9.19 -3.73
CA ASP A 119 -7.96 8.61 -4.55
C ASP A 119 -7.44 7.45 -5.42
N LEU A 120 -6.23 7.57 -5.98
CA LEU A 120 -5.59 6.51 -6.76
C LEU A 120 -5.15 5.30 -5.90
N ALA A 121 -4.69 5.53 -4.66
CA ALA A 121 -4.10 4.50 -3.82
C ALA A 121 -5.09 3.78 -2.89
N CYS A 122 -6.23 4.42 -2.55
CA CYS A 122 -7.12 3.98 -1.46
C CYS A 122 -7.48 2.48 -1.54
N GLU A 123 -8.16 2.07 -2.61
CA GLU A 123 -8.63 0.70 -2.84
C GLU A 123 -7.51 -0.36 -2.78
N LYS A 124 -6.35 -0.01 -3.34
CA LYS A 124 -5.27 -0.95 -3.63
C LYS A 124 -4.27 -1.07 -2.47
N GLN A 125 -4.09 -0.01 -1.68
CA GLN A 125 -2.96 0.09 -0.74
C GLN A 125 -3.30 0.57 0.67
N LEU A 126 -4.42 1.27 0.89
CA LEU A 126 -4.73 1.93 2.17
C LEU A 126 -5.76 1.17 3.03
N LEU A 127 -6.61 0.36 2.38
CA LEU A 127 -7.70 -0.37 3.03
C LEU A 127 -7.29 -1.80 3.42
N TYR A 128 -7.66 -2.20 4.64
CA TYR A 128 -7.62 -3.59 5.07
C TYR A 128 -8.83 -4.38 4.51
N ASP A 129 -8.71 -5.70 4.42
CA ASP A 129 -9.75 -6.54 3.79
C ASP A 129 -11.17 -6.38 4.37
N PRO A 130 -11.38 -6.12 5.67
CA PRO A 130 -12.70 -5.78 6.21
C PRO A 130 -13.32 -4.50 5.62
N GLU A 131 -12.52 -3.48 5.31
CA GLU A 131 -12.95 -2.17 4.80
C GLU A 131 -13.34 -2.22 3.31
N ARG A 132 -12.90 -3.24 2.54
CA ARG A 132 -13.16 -3.33 1.08
C ARG A 132 -14.65 -3.33 0.73
N LYS A 133 -15.51 -3.87 1.60
CA LYS A 133 -16.98 -3.87 1.40
C LYS A 133 -17.55 -2.46 1.47
N GLN A 134 -17.08 -1.66 2.43
CA GLN A 134 -17.46 -0.27 2.62
C GLN A 134 -17.01 0.58 1.41
N TYR A 135 -15.77 0.42 0.95
CA TYR A 135 -15.30 1.05 -0.30
C TYR A 135 -16.17 0.68 -1.51
N THR A 136 -16.55 -0.59 -1.64
CA THR A 136 -17.42 -1.05 -2.73
C THR A 136 -18.80 -0.39 -2.68
N GLN A 137 -19.32 -0.07 -1.48
CA GLN A 137 -20.60 0.60 -1.30
C GLN A 137 -20.52 2.10 -1.63
N HIS A 138 -19.57 2.82 -1.05
CA HIS A 138 -19.50 4.29 -1.13
C HIS A 138 -18.78 4.80 -2.39
N CYS A 139 -17.64 4.20 -2.75
CA CYS A 139 -16.82 4.64 -3.90
C CYS A 139 -17.23 3.90 -5.18
N ALA A 140 -16.98 2.59 -5.26
CA ALA A 140 -17.11 1.84 -6.52
C ALA A 140 -18.57 1.70 -7.04
N LYS A 141 -19.57 1.84 -6.17
CA LYS A 141 -21.00 1.87 -6.54
C LYS A 141 -21.69 3.21 -6.31
N GLY A 142 -21.27 3.96 -5.29
CA GLY A 142 -21.82 5.29 -5.00
C GLY A 142 -21.25 6.42 -5.86
N GLY A 143 -20.11 6.20 -6.53
CA GLY A 143 -19.46 7.18 -7.40
C GLY A 143 -18.74 8.32 -6.67
N ALA A 144 -18.64 8.27 -5.34
CA ALA A 144 -17.94 9.28 -4.55
C ALA A 144 -16.42 9.08 -4.59
N SER A 145 -15.66 10.18 -4.66
CA SER A 145 -14.20 10.14 -4.53
C SER A 145 -13.78 9.66 -3.13
N PRO A 146 -12.76 8.80 -3.00
CA PRO A 146 -12.29 8.35 -1.68
C PRO A 146 -11.99 9.50 -0.70
N CYS A 147 -11.42 10.62 -1.16
CA CYS A 147 -11.12 11.78 -0.32
C CYS A 147 -12.37 12.51 0.22
N ASP A 148 -13.55 12.25 -0.33
CA ASP A 148 -14.86 12.75 0.12
C ASP A 148 -15.63 11.73 0.99
N VAL A 149 -15.10 10.51 1.13
CA VAL A 149 -15.69 9.42 1.93
C VAL A 149 -14.88 9.16 3.20
N TYR A 150 -13.55 9.13 3.10
CA TYR A 150 -12.65 8.71 4.18
C TYR A 150 -12.13 9.89 5.00
N GLY A 151 -11.57 9.60 6.18
CA GLY A 151 -11.06 10.59 7.15
C GLY A 151 -9.54 10.69 7.21
N GLY A 152 -9.03 11.50 8.14
CA GLY A 152 -7.59 11.67 8.37
C GLY A 152 -6.88 10.37 8.78
N GLU A 153 -7.65 9.42 9.31
CA GLU A 153 -7.23 8.06 9.65
C GLU A 153 -6.61 7.33 8.45
N HIS A 154 -7.29 7.35 7.30
CA HIS A 154 -6.82 6.70 6.07
C HIS A 154 -5.72 7.53 5.39
N LEU A 155 -5.79 8.86 5.46
CA LEU A 155 -4.73 9.75 4.96
C LEU A 155 -3.39 9.49 5.68
N LEU A 156 -3.43 9.22 6.99
CA LEU A 156 -2.23 8.88 7.75
C LEU A 156 -1.59 7.55 7.27
N ARG A 157 -2.40 6.58 6.82
CA ARG A 157 -1.89 5.37 6.16
C ARG A 157 -1.22 5.67 4.82
N LEU A 158 -1.72 6.64 4.04
CA LEU A 158 -1.08 7.07 2.79
C LEU A 158 0.34 7.55 3.07
N PHE A 159 0.57 8.42 4.06
CA PHE A 159 1.91 8.92 4.37
C PHE A 159 2.92 7.84 4.78
N VAL A 160 2.47 6.69 5.32
CA VAL A 160 3.35 5.54 5.60
C VAL A 160 3.65 4.72 4.33
N LYS A 161 2.72 4.68 3.37
CA LYS A 161 2.89 3.98 2.08
C LYS A 161 3.64 4.80 1.05
N LEU A 162 3.47 6.13 1.05
CA LEU A 162 3.95 7.04 0.01
C LEU A 162 5.46 6.91 -0.31
N PRO A 163 6.37 6.73 0.66
CA PRO A 163 7.79 6.44 0.39
C PRO A 163 7.98 5.20 -0.50
N ALA A 164 7.35 4.08 -0.14
CA ALA A 164 7.47 2.81 -0.87
C ALA A 164 6.72 2.83 -2.21
N ILE A 165 5.64 3.60 -2.33
CA ILE A 165 4.97 3.86 -3.61
C ILE A 165 5.90 4.65 -4.53
N MET A 166 6.49 5.74 -4.05
CA MET A 166 7.35 6.63 -4.84
C MET A 166 8.63 5.93 -5.28
N GLY A 167 9.29 5.16 -4.40
CA GLY A 167 10.48 4.36 -4.73
C GLY A 167 10.22 3.19 -5.69
N ALA A 168 8.95 2.87 -5.98
CA ALA A 168 8.53 1.87 -6.97
C ALA A 168 8.04 2.49 -8.30
N VAL A 169 8.15 3.81 -8.48
CA VAL A 169 7.84 4.48 -9.75
C VAL A 169 9.11 5.10 -10.31
N GLU A 170 9.70 4.45 -11.29
CA GLU A 170 10.79 4.97 -12.14
C GLU A 170 10.33 6.27 -12.83
N ARG A 171 11.17 7.32 -12.77
CA ARG A 171 10.90 8.63 -13.39
C ARG A 171 12.19 9.29 -13.81
N GLU A 172 12.32 9.59 -15.10
CA GLU A 172 13.47 10.32 -15.66
C GLU A 172 13.42 11.82 -15.30
N ASP A 173 12.21 12.39 -15.19
CA ASP A 173 11.99 13.84 -15.01
C ASP A 173 11.98 14.34 -13.55
N VAL A 174 12.14 13.48 -12.54
CA VAL A 174 11.97 13.88 -11.12
C VAL A 174 13.31 14.13 -10.44
N THR A 175 13.59 15.41 -10.18
CA THR A 175 14.81 15.86 -9.49
C THR A 175 14.78 15.58 -7.98
N GLU A 176 15.97 15.44 -7.39
CA GLU A 176 16.12 15.25 -5.94
C GLU A 176 15.58 16.47 -5.14
N GLU A 177 15.72 17.68 -5.68
CA GLU A 177 15.16 18.91 -5.09
C GLU A 177 13.63 18.88 -5.01
N LEU A 178 12.96 18.40 -6.07
CA LEU A 178 11.51 18.26 -6.11
C LEU A 178 11.01 17.24 -5.06
N VAL A 179 11.71 16.12 -4.90
CA VAL A 179 11.39 15.12 -3.86
C VAL A 179 11.62 15.68 -2.46
N LYS A 180 12.72 16.42 -2.23
CA LYS A 180 13.01 17.07 -0.93
C LYS A 180 11.97 18.15 -0.58
N GLY A 181 11.53 18.94 -1.57
CA GLY A 181 10.44 19.91 -1.41
C GLY A 181 9.11 19.23 -1.06
N ALA A 182 8.74 18.18 -1.80
CA ALA A 182 7.54 17.39 -1.51
C ALA A 182 7.60 16.72 -0.11
N ALA A 183 8.75 16.13 0.27
CA ALA A 183 8.95 15.54 1.60
C ALA A 183 8.78 16.55 2.74
N THR A 184 9.25 17.78 2.52
CA THR A 184 9.11 18.90 3.47
C THR A 184 7.64 19.26 3.67
N HIS A 185 6.88 19.51 2.60
CA HIS A 185 5.46 19.85 2.70
C HIS A 185 4.58 18.70 3.21
N CYS A 186 4.89 17.45 2.86
CA CYS A 186 4.24 16.27 3.45
C CYS A 186 4.51 16.16 4.96
N THR A 187 5.71 16.49 5.42
CA THR A 187 6.07 16.49 6.84
C THR A 187 5.39 17.64 7.60
N GLU A 188 5.26 18.83 6.99
CA GLU A 188 4.47 19.94 7.54
C GLU A 188 2.97 19.61 7.66
N MET A 189 2.42 18.82 6.72
CA MET A 189 1.03 18.33 6.81
C MET A 189 0.88 17.26 7.90
N LEU A 190 1.84 16.34 8.04
CA LEU A 190 1.90 15.37 9.16
C LEU A 190 1.97 16.09 10.52
N GLU A 191 2.75 17.17 10.64
CA GLU A 191 2.75 18.01 11.83
C GLU A 191 1.39 18.70 12.08
N PHE A 192 0.71 19.16 11.03
CA PHE A 192 -0.64 19.72 11.17
C PHE A 192 -1.64 18.69 11.67
N ILE A 193 -1.60 17.46 11.14
CA ILE A 193 -2.44 16.34 11.61
C ILE A 193 -2.12 16.02 13.08
N ALA A 194 -0.85 15.91 13.46
CA ALA A 194 -0.43 15.66 14.85
C ALA A 194 -0.91 16.77 15.82
N LYS A 195 -0.79 18.04 15.41
CA LYS A 195 -1.23 19.21 16.20
C LYS A 195 -2.76 19.33 16.31
N ASN A 196 -3.51 18.57 15.53
CA ASN A 196 -4.98 18.55 15.50
C ASN A 196 -5.54 17.11 15.61
N GLN A 197 -4.80 16.20 16.28
CA GLN A 197 -5.11 14.76 16.31
C GLN A 197 -6.55 14.47 16.76
N THR A 198 -7.06 15.19 17.75
CA THR A 198 -8.43 15.03 18.27
C THR A 198 -9.54 15.47 17.30
N LYS A 199 -9.22 16.24 16.25
CA LYS A 199 -10.16 16.63 15.18
C LYS A 199 -10.17 15.64 14.01
N TYR A 200 -8.99 15.14 13.62
CA TYR A 200 -8.79 14.41 12.36
C TYR A 200 -8.54 12.90 12.51
N LEU A 201 -8.28 12.42 13.72
CA LEU A 201 -7.96 11.02 14.03
C LEU A 201 -8.83 10.56 15.20
N LYS A 202 -10.14 10.61 14.97
CA LYS A 202 -11.20 10.50 15.99
C LYS A 202 -11.26 9.07 16.54
N GLY A 203 -11.01 8.07 15.68
CA GLY A 203 -11.19 6.67 16.05
C GLY A 203 -12.65 6.35 16.38
N GLU A 204 -13.58 6.94 15.61
CA GLU A 204 -15.00 6.58 15.65
C GLU A 204 -15.21 5.30 14.84
N TYR A 205 -15.29 4.16 15.53
CA TYR A 205 -15.48 2.86 14.90
C TYR A 205 -16.87 2.26 15.16
N GLU A 206 -17.47 1.72 14.12
CA GLU A 206 -18.67 0.88 14.14
C GLU A 206 -18.33 -0.62 14.16
N GLY A 207 -19.29 -1.42 14.60
CA GLY A 207 -19.21 -2.88 14.56
C GLY A 207 -18.20 -3.47 15.54
N GLY A 208 -17.31 -4.33 15.04
CA GLY A 208 -16.51 -5.23 15.86
C GLY A 208 -17.27 -6.47 16.30
N LYS A 209 -16.51 -7.50 16.71
CA LYS A 209 -17.09 -8.52 17.58
C LYS A 209 -17.50 -7.81 18.88
N ARG A 210 -18.74 -8.01 19.34
CA ARG A 210 -18.98 -7.99 20.79
C ARG A 210 -18.10 -9.08 21.39
N VAL A 211 -16.91 -8.67 21.84
CA VAL A 211 -16.21 -9.42 22.88
C VAL A 211 -17.22 -9.54 24.00
N LYS A 212 -17.74 -10.76 24.20
CA LYS A 212 -18.58 -11.05 25.35
C LYS A 212 -17.66 -11.04 26.58
N GLN A 213 -17.28 -9.83 27.02
CA GLN A 213 -17.37 -9.51 28.43
C GLN A 213 -18.84 -9.71 28.81
N ILE A 214 -19.22 -10.98 28.98
CA ILE A 214 -20.22 -11.30 29.98
C ILE A 214 -19.54 -10.86 31.26
N SER A 215 -19.96 -9.72 31.79
CA SER A 215 -19.33 -9.14 32.96
C SER A 215 -19.28 -10.21 34.05
N ALA A 216 -18.22 -10.22 34.86
CA ALA A 216 -18.18 -11.12 36.01
C ALA A 216 -19.43 -10.92 36.88
N ALA A 217 -19.96 -9.69 36.94
CA ALA A 217 -21.22 -9.35 37.59
C ALA A 217 -22.48 -9.95 36.91
N GLU A 218 -22.54 -10.06 35.58
CA GLU A 218 -23.67 -10.71 34.89
C GLU A 218 -23.69 -12.22 35.18
N LYS A 219 -22.54 -12.89 35.08
CA LYS A 219 -22.40 -14.31 35.46
C LYS A 219 -22.72 -14.56 36.93
N LEU A 220 -22.34 -13.62 37.80
CA LEU A 220 -22.64 -13.71 39.23
C LEU A 220 -24.13 -13.47 39.51
N ALA A 221 -24.77 -12.52 38.82
CA ALA A 221 -26.20 -12.23 38.95
C ALA A 221 -27.06 -13.43 38.52
N ASP A 222 -26.76 -14.04 37.37
CA ASP A 222 -27.46 -15.22 36.86
C ASP A 222 -27.31 -16.41 37.81
N ALA A 223 -26.09 -16.63 38.34
CA ALA A 223 -25.82 -17.66 39.34
C ALA A 223 -26.55 -17.44 40.68
N LEU A 224 -26.75 -16.18 41.09
CA LEU A 224 -27.51 -15.83 42.29
C LEU A 224 -29.04 -15.96 42.08
N GLN A 225 -29.55 -15.71 40.87
CA GLN A 225 -30.98 -15.84 40.55
C GLN A 225 -31.42 -17.28 40.29
N GLY A 226 -30.54 -18.17 39.83
CA GLY A 226 -30.82 -19.60 39.69
C GLY A 226 -31.04 -20.35 41.02
N GLY A 227 -30.66 -19.76 42.15
CA GLY A 227 -30.56 -20.42 43.47
C GLY A 227 -31.87 -20.68 44.23
N SER A 228 -33.05 -20.72 43.59
CA SER A 228 -34.31 -20.94 44.33
C SER A 228 -35.42 -21.67 43.54
N ARG A 229 -35.42 -23.02 43.59
CA ARG A 229 -36.66 -23.84 43.54
C ARG A 229 -36.42 -25.32 43.89
N SER A 230 -37.51 -26.01 44.28
CA SER A 230 -37.62 -27.46 44.50
C SER A 230 -36.93 -28.10 45.74
N GLY A 231 -36.97 -27.43 46.89
CA GLY A 231 -36.76 -28.07 48.20
C GLY A 231 -38.02 -28.70 48.84
N GLY A 232 -39.12 -28.84 48.09
CA GLY A 232 -40.44 -29.18 48.65
C GLY A 232 -40.95 -30.57 48.29
N ARG A 233 -40.77 -31.55 49.18
CA ARG A 233 -41.51 -32.82 49.12
C ARG A 233 -41.94 -33.31 50.51
N ARG A 234 -43.24 -33.35 50.74
CA ARG A 234 -43.86 -33.97 51.92
C ARG A 234 -43.69 -35.50 51.83
N ARG A 235 -43.29 -36.13 52.93
CA ARG A 235 -44.07 -37.21 53.59
C ARG A 235 -43.53 -37.47 54.98
#